data_AF-A0A8T3NYF2-F1
#
_entry.id   AF-A0A8T3NYF2-F1
#
_cell.length_a   1.000
_cell.length_b   1.000
_cell.length_c   1.000
_cell.angle_alpha   90.00
_cell.angle_beta   90.00
_cell.angle_gamma   90.00
#
_symmetry.space_group_name_H-M   'P 1'
#
loop_
_entity.id
_entity.type
_entity.pdbx_description
1 polymer ?
#
loop_
_entity_poly.entity_id
_entity_poly.type
_entity_poly.pdbx_seq_one_letter_code
_entity_poly.pdbx_strand_id
1 'polypeptide(L)'
;EETRSNPWLAELQQDMFVEINVADANDRGIRDGQTVWLEGPEGGRIRIKAMITPRVGRGTVWTPFHFGGWYQGEDLLAKYPEGCAPHVRGEACNTAWTYGYDIVTMMQETKTTLCQIRPA
;
A
#
# COMPACT_ATOMS: atom_id res chain seq x y z
N GLU A 1 0.84 10.14 11.21
CA GLU A 1 1.73 9.06 10.72
C GLU A 1 3.10 9.24 11.36
N GLU A 2 3.33 8.65 12.54
CA GLU A 2 4.48 8.99 13.40
C GLU A 2 5.83 8.82 12.69
N THR A 3 6.02 7.72 11.95
CA THR A 3 7.28 7.41 11.28
C THR A 3 7.50 8.18 9.98
N ARG A 4 6.43 8.66 9.32
CA ARG A 4 6.53 9.47 8.09
C ARG A 4 6.60 10.97 8.36
N SER A 5 6.32 11.39 9.58
CA SER A 5 6.59 12.73 10.09
C SER A 5 8.02 12.88 10.63
N ASN A 6 8.82 11.81 10.67
CA ASN A 6 10.25 11.88 10.96
C ASN A 6 11.05 11.94 9.66
N PRO A 7 11.84 13.00 9.40
CA PRO A 7 12.53 13.19 8.12
C PRO A 7 13.55 12.09 7.81
N TRP A 8 14.24 11.55 8.83
CA TRP A 8 15.24 10.50 8.64
C TRP A 8 14.60 9.16 8.26
N LEU A 9 13.47 8.81 8.89
CA LEU A 9 12.75 7.59 8.54
C LEU A 9 12.02 7.71 7.19
N ALA A 10 11.61 8.92 6.83
CA ALA A 10 11.04 9.24 5.53
C ALA A 10 12.10 9.14 4.41
N GLU A 11 13.35 9.54 4.68
CA GLU A 11 14.46 9.38 3.74
C GLU A 11 14.75 7.91 3.41
N LEU A 12 14.69 7.02 4.40
CA LEU A 12 14.94 5.59 4.21
C LEU A 12 13.87 4.88 3.36
N GLN A 13 12.64 5.40 3.34
CA GLN A 13 11.55 4.84 2.53
C GLN A 13 10.65 5.95 2.01
N GLN A 14 10.88 6.33 0.75
CA GLN A 14 10.29 7.51 0.12
C GLN A 14 8.92 7.28 -0.51
N ASP A 15 8.53 6.02 -0.67
CA ASP A 15 7.29 5.64 -1.33
C ASP A 15 6.51 4.63 -0.51
N MET A 16 5.19 4.69 -0.61
CA MET A 16 4.34 3.55 -0.30
C MET A 16 4.49 2.50 -1.42
N PHE A 17 4.61 1.22 -1.07
CA PHE A 17 4.98 0.18 -2.03
C PHE A 17 4.24 -1.15 -1.83
N VAL A 18 4.33 -2.00 -2.85
CA VAL A 18 3.93 -3.41 -2.79
C VAL A 18 5.07 -4.27 -3.30
N GLU A 19 5.44 -5.26 -2.51
CA GLU A 19 6.38 -6.31 -2.90
C GLU A 19 5.68 -7.31 -3.82
N ILE A 20 6.25 -7.51 -5.01
CA ILE A 20 5.72 -8.40 -6.03
C ILE A 20 6.81 -9.39 -6.44
N ASN A 21 6.44 -10.66 -6.56
CA ASN A 21 7.35 -11.69 -7.06
C ASN A 21 7.78 -11.39 -8.51
N VAL A 22 9.02 -11.72 -8.86
CA VAL A 22 9.59 -11.51 -10.20
C VAL A 22 8.72 -12.15 -11.30
N ALA A 23 8.22 -13.36 -11.09
CA ALA A 23 7.38 -14.06 -12.07
C ALA A 23 6.03 -13.36 -12.25
N ASP A 24 5.36 -12.98 -11.15
CA ASP A 24 4.06 -12.32 -11.21
C ASP A 24 4.13 -10.93 -11.84
N ALA A 25 5.22 -10.19 -11.57
CA ALA A 25 5.48 -8.91 -12.20
C ALA A 25 5.69 -9.06 -13.71
N ASN A 26 6.48 -10.05 -14.14
CA ASN A 26 6.68 -10.35 -15.57
C ASN A 26 5.38 -10.76 -16.26
N ASP A 27 4.59 -11.65 -15.65
CA ASP A 27 3.30 -12.10 -16.18
C ASP A 27 2.31 -10.93 -16.37
N ARG A 28 2.46 -9.86 -15.59
CA ARG A 28 1.59 -8.67 -15.60
C ARG A 28 2.21 -7.46 -16.30
N GLY A 29 3.42 -7.57 -16.83
CA GLY A 29 4.14 -6.46 -17.46
C GLY A 29 4.45 -5.30 -16.51
N ILE A 30 4.67 -5.58 -15.22
CA ILE A 30 5.01 -4.59 -14.20
C ILE A 30 6.53 -4.51 -14.05
N ARG A 31 7.06 -3.29 -14.01
CA ARG A 31 8.48 -2.99 -13.79
C ARG A 31 8.74 -2.52 -12.36
N ASP A 32 9.97 -2.67 -11.91
CA ASP A 32 10.39 -2.17 -10.60
C ASP A 32 10.27 -0.64 -10.53
N GLY A 33 9.77 -0.12 -9.41
CA GLY A 33 9.47 1.30 -9.22
C GLY A 33 8.27 1.83 -10.02
N GLN A 34 7.59 0.99 -10.81
CA GLN A 34 6.40 1.39 -11.55
C GLN A 34 5.25 1.65 -10.58
N THR A 35 4.47 2.70 -10.84
CA THR A 35 3.24 2.93 -10.09
C THR A 35 2.17 1.94 -10.53
N VAL A 36 1.51 1.30 -9.57
CA VAL A 36 0.48 0.28 -9.77
C VAL A 36 -0.77 0.61 -8.96
N TRP A 37 -1.92 0.13 -9.45
CA TRP A 37 -3.13 0.01 -8.63
C TRP A 37 -3.13 -1.36 -7.97
N LEU A 38 -3.38 -1.37 -6.65
CA LEU A 38 -3.78 -2.55 -5.90
C LEU A 38 -5.25 -2.38 -5.51
N GLU A 39 -6.09 -3.31 -5.94
CA GLU A 39 -7.55 -3.24 -5.81
C GLU A 39 -8.04 -4.41 -4.96
N GLY A 40 -8.81 -4.10 -3.93
CA GLY A 40 -9.48 -5.08 -3.08
C GLY A 40 -10.83 -5.54 -3.67
N PRO A 41 -11.38 -6.66 -3.18
CA PRO A 41 -12.63 -7.25 -3.67
C PRO A 41 -13.84 -6.35 -3.43
N GLU A 42 -13.79 -5.48 -2.43
CA GLU A 42 -14.88 -4.56 -2.06
C GLU A 42 -14.81 -3.22 -2.81
N GLY A 43 -13.96 -3.11 -3.84
CA GLY A 43 -13.84 -1.93 -4.70
C GLY A 43 -12.90 -0.84 -4.15
N GLY A 44 -12.41 -0.99 -2.93
CA GLY A 44 -11.34 -0.16 -2.39
C GLY A 44 -10.04 -0.36 -3.15
N ARG A 45 -9.29 0.72 -3.42
CA ARG A 45 -8.04 0.66 -4.18
C ARG A 45 -7.00 1.63 -3.66
N ILE A 46 -5.73 1.31 -3.87
CA ILE A 46 -4.58 2.14 -3.52
C ILE A 46 -3.60 2.23 -4.70
N ARG A 47 -2.99 3.40 -4.88
CA ARG A 47 -1.97 3.70 -5.90
C ARG A 47 -0.60 3.80 -5.25
N ILE A 48 0.26 2.82 -5.54
CA ILE A 48 1.52 2.59 -4.81
C ILE A 48 2.63 2.16 -5.77
N LYS A 49 3.88 2.15 -5.30
CA LYS A 49 5.04 1.71 -6.10
C LYS A 49 5.22 0.20 -6.08
N ALA A 50 5.53 -0.40 -7.22
CA ALA A 50 5.96 -1.79 -7.28
C ALA A 50 7.41 -1.90 -6.79
N MET A 51 7.66 -2.85 -5.89
CA MET A 51 8.98 -3.30 -5.49
C MET A 51 9.13 -4.76 -5.91
N ILE A 52 9.85 -5.02 -6.99
CA ILE A 52 10.03 -6.36 -7.50
C ILE A 52 11.10 -7.07 -6.67
N THR A 53 10.75 -8.21 -6.08
CA THR A 53 11.61 -8.90 -5.12
C THR A 53 11.34 -10.41 -5.09
N PRO A 54 12.38 -11.25 -4.90
CA PRO A 54 12.18 -12.67 -4.66
C PRO A 54 11.74 -13.00 -3.22
N ARG A 55 11.59 -11.99 -2.34
CA ARG A 55 11.22 -12.17 -0.92
C ARG A 55 9.79 -12.69 -0.70
N VAL A 56 8.88 -12.42 -1.64
CA VAL A 56 7.49 -12.89 -1.60
C VAL A 56 7.30 -14.06 -2.58
N GLY A 57 6.50 -15.05 -2.16
CA GLY A 57 6.16 -16.20 -3.01
C GLY A 57 5.26 -15.80 -4.18
N ARG A 58 5.29 -16.58 -5.26
CA ARG A 58 4.40 -16.38 -6.42
C ARG A 58 2.93 -16.49 -5.99
N GLY A 59 2.08 -15.61 -6.51
CA GLY A 59 0.66 -15.51 -6.17
C GLY A 59 0.36 -14.72 -4.88
N THR A 60 1.40 -14.26 -4.19
CA THR A 60 1.28 -13.48 -2.94
C THR A 60 2.03 -12.18 -3.07
N VAL A 61 1.44 -11.11 -2.53
CA VAL A 61 2.08 -9.80 -2.42
C VAL A 61 2.12 -9.35 -0.98
N TRP A 62 3.02 -8.43 -0.67
CA TRP A 62 3.10 -7.83 0.66
C TRP A 62 3.15 -6.31 0.53
N THR A 63 2.43 -5.60 1.39
CA THR A 63 2.39 -4.14 1.39
C THR A 63 2.34 -3.64 2.84
N PRO A 64 3.07 -2.58 3.20
CA PRO A 64 3.08 -2.07 4.56
C PRO A 64 1.72 -1.43 4.93
N PHE A 65 1.37 -1.45 6.21
CA PHE A 65 0.01 -1.13 6.62
C PHE A 65 -0.28 0.38 6.69
N HIS A 66 0.67 1.17 7.17
CA HIS A 66 0.44 2.57 7.57
C HIS A 66 1.22 3.57 6.71
N PHE A 67 0.49 4.22 5.81
CA PHE A 67 0.88 5.46 5.13
C PHE A 67 -0.32 6.39 5.10
N GLY A 68 -0.08 7.70 5.01
CA GLY A 68 -1.12 8.71 4.89
C GLY A 68 -0.75 9.77 3.88
N GLY A 69 -1.73 10.59 3.51
CA GLY A 69 -1.54 11.72 2.60
C GLY A 69 -2.28 11.56 1.29
N TRP A 70 -2.45 10.34 0.80
CA TRP A 70 -3.24 10.05 -0.40
C TRP A 70 -4.44 9.17 -0.07
N TYR A 71 -5.51 9.28 -0.87
CA TYR A 71 -6.69 8.44 -0.77
C TYR A 71 -7.28 8.14 -2.14
N GLN A 72 -7.25 6.88 -2.52
CA GLN A 72 -7.65 6.35 -3.83
C GLN A 72 -7.03 7.11 -5.02
N GLY A 73 -5.76 7.48 -4.90
CA GLY A 73 -5.00 8.27 -5.88
C GLY A 73 -5.10 9.79 -5.74
N GLU A 74 -6.02 10.30 -4.91
CA GLU A 74 -6.18 11.75 -4.68
C GLU A 74 -5.23 12.25 -3.58
N ASP A 75 -4.62 13.41 -3.81
CA ASP A 75 -3.72 14.04 -2.85
C ASP A 75 -4.52 14.84 -1.81
N LEU A 76 -4.37 14.46 -0.53
CA LEU A 76 -5.07 15.08 0.59
C LEU A 76 -4.25 16.16 1.28
N LEU A 77 -3.13 16.62 0.71
CA LEU A 77 -2.26 17.64 1.32
C LEU A 77 -3.02 18.85 1.86
N ALA A 78 -3.99 19.36 1.10
CA ALA A 78 -4.79 20.53 1.47
C ALA A 78 -5.68 20.31 2.71
N LYS A 79 -5.88 19.06 3.13
CA LYS A 79 -6.65 18.71 4.34
C LYS A 79 -5.78 18.67 5.60
N TYR A 80 -4.46 18.75 5.48
CA TYR A 80 -3.56 18.83 6.62
C TYR A 80 -3.45 20.27 7.11
N PRO A 81 -3.48 20.52 8.43
CA PRO A 81 -3.01 21.79 8.98
C PRO A 81 -1.57 22.06 8.54
N GLU A 82 -1.20 23.34 8.51
CA GLU A 82 0.15 23.76 8.12
C GLU A 82 1.21 23.05 8.98
N GLY A 83 2.22 22.49 8.32
CA GLY A 83 3.31 21.76 8.98
C GLY A 83 2.94 20.36 9.52
N CYS A 84 1.68 19.91 9.38
CA CYS A 84 1.24 18.61 9.90
C CYS A 84 1.21 17.48 8.85
N ALA A 85 1.47 17.80 7.58
CA ALA A 85 1.56 16.78 6.54
C ALA A 85 2.81 15.89 6.73
N PRO A 86 2.73 14.57 6.49
CA PRO A 86 3.89 13.71 6.54
C PRO A 86 4.88 14.06 5.41
N HIS A 87 6.18 13.89 5.66
CA HIS A 87 7.23 14.18 4.67
C HIS A 87 7.09 13.29 3.43
N VAL A 88 6.78 12.01 3.67
CA VAL A 88 6.44 11.03 2.64
C VAL A 88 4.97 10.71 2.71
N ARG A 89 4.30 10.83 1.58
CA ARG A 89 2.87 10.56 1.44
C ARG A 89 2.64 9.24 0.71
N GLY A 90 1.54 8.61 1.04
CA GLY A 90 1.11 7.36 0.42
C GLY A 90 -0.30 7.01 0.84
N GLU A 91 -0.69 5.78 0.56
CA GLU A 91 -2.03 5.27 0.85
C GLU A 91 -1.99 4.18 1.90
N ALA A 92 -2.96 4.20 2.81
CA ALA A 92 -3.10 3.18 3.83
C ALA A 92 -3.65 1.88 3.22
N CYS A 93 -3.01 0.74 3.50
CA CYS A 93 -3.38 -0.53 2.84
C CYS A 93 -4.79 -0.98 3.21
N ASN A 94 -5.28 -0.59 4.38
CA ASN A 94 -6.63 -0.89 4.84
C ASN A 94 -7.72 -0.32 3.92
N THR A 95 -7.40 0.66 3.08
CA THR A 95 -8.31 1.19 2.05
C THR A 95 -8.72 0.13 1.02
N ALA A 96 -7.84 -0.84 0.73
CA ALA A 96 -8.09 -1.94 -0.22
C ALA A 96 -8.38 -3.27 0.47
N TRP A 97 -8.78 -3.24 1.75
CA TRP A 97 -9.03 -4.43 2.57
C TRP A 97 -10.47 -4.92 2.48
N THR A 98 -10.71 -6.14 2.95
CA THR A 98 -12.06 -6.72 3.09
C THR A 98 -12.54 -6.66 4.53
N TYR A 99 -13.84 -6.52 4.73
CA TYR A 99 -14.45 -6.66 6.05
C TYR A 99 -14.31 -8.10 6.56
N GLY A 100 -13.74 -8.26 7.76
CA GLY A 100 -13.59 -9.57 8.40
C GLY A 100 -13.25 -9.45 9.87
N TYR A 101 -13.85 -10.33 10.69
CA TYR A 101 -13.61 -10.41 12.12
C TYR A 101 -13.63 -11.87 12.59
N ASP A 102 -12.76 -12.20 13.53
CA ASP A 102 -12.86 -13.44 14.29
C ASP A 102 -13.97 -13.29 15.34
N ILE A 103 -15.03 -14.10 15.22
CA ILE A 103 -16.22 -13.99 16.07
C ILE A 103 -15.95 -14.32 17.54
N VAL A 104 -14.89 -15.09 17.84
CA VAL A 104 -14.57 -15.52 19.21
C VAL A 104 -13.83 -14.42 19.97
N THR A 105 -12.82 -13.81 19.35
CA THR A 105 -11.97 -12.79 19.97
C THR A 105 -12.40 -11.36 19.64
N MET A 106 -13.33 -11.19 18.70
CA MET A 106 -13.70 -9.89 18.10
C MET A 106 -12.51 -9.18 17.45
N MET A 107 -11.47 -9.91 17.06
CA MET A 107 -10.29 -9.34 16.40
C MET A 107 -10.55 -9.12 14.92
N GLN A 108 -10.17 -7.95 14.39
CA GLN A 108 -10.25 -7.64 12.98
C GLN A 108 -9.28 -8.49 12.14
N GLU A 109 -9.73 -8.99 10.99
CA GLU A 109 -8.84 -9.58 9.97
C GLU A 109 -7.96 -8.48 9.35
N THR A 110 -6.64 -8.62 9.49
CA THR A 110 -5.66 -7.61 9.07
C THR A 110 -4.41 -8.21 8.42
N LYS A 111 -4.39 -9.54 8.20
CA LYS A 111 -3.22 -10.27 7.71
C LYS A 111 -3.32 -10.68 6.27
N THR A 112 -4.50 -11.07 5.81
CA THR A 112 -4.69 -11.51 4.43
C THR A 112 -6.00 -11.04 3.83
N THR A 113 -5.95 -10.71 2.53
CA THR A 113 -7.12 -10.48 1.69
C THR A 113 -6.73 -10.76 0.23
N LEU A 114 -7.72 -10.96 -0.64
CA LEU A 114 -7.49 -11.06 -2.08
C LEU A 114 -7.25 -9.68 -2.67
N CYS A 115 -6.46 -9.58 -3.74
CA CYS A 115 -6.31 -8.33 -4.47
C CYS A 115 -6.06 -8.57 -5.96
N GLN A 116 -6.28 -7.54 -6.76
CA GLN A 116 -5.80 -7.43 -8.12
C GLN A 116 -4.74 -6.34 -8.20
N ILE A 117 -3.70 -6.57 -9.00
CA ILE A 117 -2.66 -5.59 -9.27
C ILE A 117 -2.54 -5.36 -10.76
N ARG A 118 -2.53 -4.08 -11.15
CA ARG A 118 -2.33 -3.65 -12.54
C ARG A 118 -1.48 -2.38 -12.61
N PRO A 119 -0.80 -2.12 -13.73
CA PRO A 119 -0.21 -0.82 -14.02
C PRO A 119 -1.21 0.33 -13.78
N ALA A 120 -0.71 1.44 -13.20
CA ALA A 120 -1.51 2.62 -12.89
C ALA A 120 -1.80 3.53 -14.08
#